data_AF-A0A4S0V162-F1
#
_entry.id   AF-A0A4S0V162-F1
#
_cell.length_a   1.000
_cell.length_b   1.000
_cell.length_c   1.000
_cell.angle_alpha   90.00
_cell.angle_beta   90.00
_cell.angle_gamma   90.00
#
_symmetry.space_group_name_H-M   'P 1'
#
loop_
_entity.id
_entity.type
_entity.pdbx_description
1 polymer ?
#
loop_
_entity_poly.entity_id
_entity_poly.type
_entity_poly.pdbx_seq_one_letter_code
_entity_poly.pdbx_strand_id
1 'polypeptide(L)'
;DSPRKGRPLPKTMTEAETGRLLDRAAEEAGGTAPDGDRLAALRLHALVEVLYATGLRVSELVGLPVTVAQRDDRFFMVRGKGDKERMVPLSAKARDAMRAWLAERAARPAHAESPFLFPASSD
;
A
#
# COMPACT_ATOMS: atom_id res chain seq x y z
N ASP A 1 2.08 -23.73 -42.77
CA ASP A 1 2.32 -22.42 -42.13
C ASP A 1 1.85 -22.51 -40.69
N SER A 2 2.77 -22.44 -39.72
CA SER A 2 2.46 -22.70 -38.30
C SER A 2 2.16 -21.41 -37.55
N PRO A 3 1.21 -21.39 -36.59
CA PRO A 3 0.80 -20.15 -35.93
C PRO A 3 1.94 -19.58 -35.09
N ARG A 4 2.12 -18.24 -35.14
CA ARG A 4 3.10 -17.56 -34.27
C ARG A 4 2.80 -17.87 -32.81
N LYS A 5 3.80 -18.38 -32.09
CA LYS A 5 3.74 -18.52 -30.63
C LYS A 5 3.42 -17.15 -30.02
N GLY A 6 2.36 -17.09 -29.22
CA GLY A 6 1.97 -15.90 -28.48
C GLY A 6 3.09 -15.42 -27.56
N ARG A 7 3.09 -14.11 -27.27
CA ARG A 7 4.09 -13.48 -26.39
C ARG A 7 4.05 -14.14 -24.99
N PRO A 8 5.19 -14.45 -24.37
CA PRO A 8 5.20 -15.05 -23.04
C PRO A 8 4.55 -14.11 -22.02
N LEU A 9 3.87 -14.69 -21.03
CA LEU A 9 3.26 -13.94 -19.94
C LEU A 9 4.33 -13.15 -19.15
N PRO A 10 3.97 -12.02 -18.52
CA PRO A 10 4.84 -11.34 -17.58
C PRO A 10 5.37 -12.30 -16.53
N LYS A 11 6.66 -12.21 -16.23
CA LYS A 11 7.28 -13.04 -15.18
C LYS A 11 6.71 -12.61 -13.83
N THR A 12 6.27 -13.59 -13.04
CA THR A 12 5.91 -13.39 -11.64
C THR A 12 7.18 -13.22 -10.80
N MET A 13 7.11 -12.44 -9.72
CA MET A 13 8.18 -12.39 -8.73
C MET A 13 8.23 -13.71 -7.94
N THR A 14 9.43 -14.16 -7.62
CA THR A 14 9.66 -15.23 -6.65
C THR A 14 9.39 -14.74 -5.24
N GLU A 15 9.10 -15.66 -4.31
CA GLU A 15 8.93 -15.32 -2.88
C GLU A 15 10.14 -14.55 -2.33
N ALA A 16 11.36 -14.96 -2.70
CA ALA A 16 12.57 -14.29 -2.27
C ALA A 16 12.70 -12.86 -2.83
N GLU A 17 12.28 -12.62 -4.08
CA GLU A 17 12.24 -11.27 -4.65
C GLU A 17 11.20 -10.39 -3.95
N THR A 18 10.03 -10.94 -3.65
CA THR A 18 8.98 -10.23 -2.91
C THR A 18 9.42 -9.91 -1.49
N GLY A 19 10.07 -10.85 -0.79
CA GLY A 19 10.65 -10.62 0.53
C GLY A 19 11.65 -9.46 0.51
N ARG A 20 12.62 -9.50 -0.42
CA ARG A 20 13.60 -8.40 -0.57
C ARG A 20 12.97 -7.05 -0.85
N LEU A 21 11.89 -7.01 -1.65
CA LEU A 21 11.16 -5.76 -1.92
C LEU A 21 10.55 -5.19 -0.64
N LEU A 22 9.88 -6.02 0.16
CA LEU A 22 9.24 -5.60 1.41
C LEU A 22 10.27 -5.18 2.45
N ASP A 23 11.32 -5.98 2.63
CA ASP A 23 12.41 -5.68 3.58
C ASP A 23 13.11 -4.37 3.22
N ARG A 24 13.37 -4.13 1.91
CA ARG A 24 13.96 -2.88 1.46
C ARG A 24 13.07 -1.67 1.75
N ALA A 25 11.76 -1.78 1.52
CA ALA A 25 10.82 -0.71 1.82
C ALA A 25 10.77 -0.41 3.33
N ALA A 26 10.84 -1.45 4.18
CA ALA A 26 10.90 -1.30 5.63
C ALA A 26 12.20 -0.59 6.09
N GLU A 27 13.35 -0.94 5.51
CA GLU A 27 14.64 -0.28 5.78
C GLU A 27 14.59 1.21 5.42
N GLU A 28 14.07 1.56 4.24
CA GLU A 28 13.98 2.95 3.80
C GLU A 28 13.04 3.77 4.70
N ALA A 29 11.92 3.18 5.12
CA ALA A 29 10.98 3.81 6.05
C ALA A 29 11.57 4.04 7.46
N GLY A 30 12.47 3.16 7.90
CA GLY A 30 13.16 3.26 9.19
C GLY A 30 14.44 4.10 9.16
N GLY A 31 14.86 4.58 7.99
CA GLY A 31 16.10 5.33 7.80
C GLY A 31 16.06 6.78 8.31
N THR A 32 17.21 7.45 8.22
CA THR A 32 17.42 8.84 8.66
C THR A 32 17.36 9.84 7.49
N ALA A 33 16.51 9.58 6.50
CA ALA A 33 16.36 10.45 5.34
C ALA A 33 15.77 11.82 5.74
N PRO A 34 15.96 12.88 4.92
CA PRO A 34 15.26 14.15 5.07
C PRO A 34 13.74 13.94 5.18
N ASP A 35 13.03 14.88 5.83
CA ASP A 35 11.62 14.70 6.21
C ASP A 35 10.70 14.30 5.05
N GLY A 36 10.83 14.96 3.90
CA GLY A 36 10.04 14.64 2.70
C GLY A 36 10.32 13.23 2.15
N ASP A 37 11.59 12.85 2.07
CA ASP A 37 12.00 11.51 1.59
C ASP A 37 11.54 10.42 2.56
N ARG A 38 11.65 10.68 3.87
CA ARG A 38 11.18 9.78 4.91
C ARG A 38 9.66 9.59 4.84
N LEU A 39 8.90 10.66 4.63
CA LEU A 39 7.45 10.58 4.45
C LEU A 39 7.08 9.74 3.22
N ALA A 40 7.78 9.94 2.09
CA ALA A 40 7.58 9.16 0.89
C ALA A 40 7.91 7.67 1.11
N ALA A 41 8.98 7.37 1.84
CA ALA A 41 9.36 6.00 2.19
C ALA A 41 8.33 5.31 3.10
N LEU A 42 7.83 6.00 4.13
CA LEU A 42 6.75 5.49 4.99
C LEU A 42 5.47 5.22 4.20
N ARG A 43 5.09 6.14 3.30
CA ARG A 43 3.95 5.97 2.41
C ARG A 43 4.13 4.74 1.51
N LEU A 44 5.30 4.59 0.89
CA LEU A 44 5.60 3.48 0.00
C LEU A 44 5.58 2.15 0.75
N HIS A 45 6.21 2.09 1.92
CA HIS A 45 6.23 0.89 2.76
C HIS A 45 4.81 0.44 3.15
N ALA A 46 3.96 1.36 3.60
CA ALA A 46 2.56 1.05 3.91
C ALA A 46 1.77 0.59 2.67
N LEU A 47 1.99 1.22 1.50
CA LEU A 47 1.36 0.80 0.24
C LEU A 47 1.73 -0.63 -0.15
N VAL A 48 3.03 -0.98 -0.14
CA VAL A 48 3.47 -2.32 -0.57
C VAL A 48 3.06 -3.42 0.41
N GLU A 49 3.09 -3.14 1.71
CA GLU A 49 2.63 -4.09 2.73
C GLU A 49 1.12 -4.33 2.65
N VAL A 50 0.31 -3.28 2.49
CA VAL A 50 -1.14 -3.44 2.29
C VAL A 50 -1.42 -4.19 1.00
N LEU A 51 -0.74 -3.85 -0.09
CA LEU A 51 -0.89 -4.53 -1.38
C LEU A 51 -0.61 -6.04 -1.24
N TYR A 52 0.49 -6.38 -0.57
CA TYR A 52 0.89 -7.75 -0.31
C TYR A 52 -0.10 -8.49 0.60
N ALA A 53 -0.56 -7.87 1.68
CA ALA A 53 -1.48 -8.48 2.64
C ALA A 53 -2.89 -8.71 2.08
N THR A 54 -3.36 -7.83 1.19
CA THR A 54 -4.78 -7.79 0.78
C THR A 54 -5.03 -8.24 -0.65
N GLY A 55 -3.99 -8.28 -1.50
CA GLY A 55 -4.13 -8.61 -2.93
C GLY A 55 -4.98 -7.59 -3.71
N LEU A 56 -5.08 -6.35 -3.23
CA LEU A 56 -5.79 -5.29 -3.93
C LEU A 56 -5.17 -4.98 -5.28
N ARG A 57 -5.97 -4.45 -6.21
CA ARG A 57 -5.41 -3.81 -7.41
C ARG A 57 -4.84 -2.46 -7.02
N VAL A 58 -3.81 -2.00 -7.73
CA VAL A 58 -3.22 -0.66 -7.51
C VAL A 58 -4.29 0.43 -7.58
N SER A 59 -5.20 0.36 -8.54
CA SER A 59 -6.31 1.33 -8.67
C SER A 59 -7.26 1.34 -7.48
N GLU A 60 -7.47 0.19 -6.83
CA GLU A 60 -8.30 0.09 -5.61
C GLU A 60 -7.53 0.68 -4.42
N LEU A 61 -6.26 0.33 -4.28
CA LEU A 61 -5.38 0.77 -3.20
C LEU A 61 -5.22 2.30 -3.13
N VAL A 62 -4.91 2.94 -4.27
CA VAL A 62 -4.72 4.39 -4.32
C VAL A 62 -6.04 5.17 -4.13
N GLY A 63 -7.18 4.52 -4.37
CA GLY A 63 -8.50 5.09 -4.18
C GLY A 63 -9.11 4.83 -2.80
N LEU A 64 -8.41 4.13 -1.88
CA LEU A 64 -8.95 3.84 -0.56
C LEU A 64 -9.23 5.13 0.23
N PRO A 65 -10.44 5.29 0.79
CA PRO A 65 -10.73 6.41 1.67
C PRO A 65 -10.04 6.21 3.02
N VAL A 66 -9.61 7.29 3.68
CA VAL A 66 -8.94 7.21 5.00
C VAL A 66 -9.79 6.50 6.06
N THR A 67 -11.12 6.56 5.90
CA THR A 67 -12.09 5.94 6.81
C THR A 67 -11.93 4.43 6.93
N VAL A 68 -11.32 3.74 5.95
CA VAL A 68 -11.07 2.28 6.07
C VAL A 68 -10.09 1.96 7.19
N ALA A 69 -9.13 2.85 7.46
CA ALA A 69 -8.13 2.66 8.50
C ALA A 69 -8.62 3.10 9.89
N GLN A 70 -9.76 3.79 9.97
CA GLN A 70 -10.33 4.31 11.22
C GLN A 70 -11.33 3.35 11.88
N ARG A 71 -11.85 2.35 11.14
CA ARG A 71 -12.90 1.45 11.62
C ARG A 71 -12.35 0.29 12.45
N ASP A 72 -11.37 -0.42 11.92
CA ASP A 72 -10.68 -1.53 12.58
C ASP A 72 -9.31 -1.68 11.92
N ASP A 73 -8.23 -1.68 12.69
CA ASP A 73 -6.88 -1.77 12.14
C ASP A 73 -6.50 -3.21 11.73
N ARG A 74 -7.37 -4.21 11.96
CA ARG A 74 -7.12 -5.63 11.64
C ARG A 74 -7.60 -6.03 10.25
N PHE A 75 -8.52 -5.28 9.66
CA PHE A 75 -9.05 -5.59 8.34
C PHE A 75 -9.52 -4.34 7.61
N PHE A 76 -9.44 -4.35 6.28
CA PHE A 76 -10.07 -3.34 5.44
C PHE A 76 -11.38 -3.86 4.85
N MET A 77 -12.35 -2.96 4.74
CA MET A 77 -13.54 -3.17 3.94
C MET A 77 -13.29 -2.59 2.55
N VAL A 78 -13.31 -3.46 1.53
CA VAL A 78 -12.97 -3.10 0.15
C VAL A 78 -14.15 -3.40 -0.76
N ARG A 79 -14.51 -2.42 -1.58
CA ARG A 79 -15.53 -2.55 -2.63
C ARG A 79 -14.90 -3.12 -3.91
N GLY A 80 -15.37 -4.28 -4.34
CA GLY A 80 -14.94 -4.96 -5.56
C GLY A 80 -15.93 -4.82 -6.72
N LYS A 81 -15.75 -5.67 -7.75
CA LYS A 81 -16.62 -5.72 -8.94
C LYS A 81 -18.09 -5.96 -8.55
N GLY A 82 -18.99 -5.20 -9.16
CA GLY A 82 -20.44 -5.33 -8.95
C GLY A 82 -20.92 -4.74 -7.63
N ASP A 83 -20.16 -3.78 -7.08
CA ASP A 83 -20.51 -3.10 -5.83
C ASP A 83 -20.65 -4.05 -4.63
N LYS A 84 -19.76 -5.03 -4.55
CA LYS A 84 -19.72 -5.95 -3.41
C LYS A 84 -18.59 -5.59 -2.49
N GLU A 85 -18.91 -5.36 -1.22
CA GLU A 85 -17.91 -5.20 -0.18
C GLU A 85 -17.37 -6.55 0.28
N ARG A 86 -16.06 -6.62 0.54
CA ARG A 86 -15.41 -7.77 1.17
C ARG A 86 -14.48 -7.28 2.26
N MET A 87 -14.35 -8.08 3.32
CA MET A 87 -13.37 -7.87 4.36
C MET A 87 -12.05 -8.52 3.94
N VAL A 88 -10.94 -7.78 4.05
CA VAL A 88 -9.58 -8.30 3.83
C VAL A 88 -8.75 -8.11 5.10
N PRO A 89 -8.20 -9.19 5.69
CA PRO A 89 -7.38 -9.08 6.88
C PRO A 89 -6.03 -8.44 6.57
N LEU A 90 -5.46 -7.72 7.55
CA LEU A 90 -4.12 -7.17 7.48
C LEU A 90 -3.13 -8.03 8.28
N SER A 91 -1.95 -8.25 7.71
CA SER A 91 -0.83 -8.89 8.41
C SER A 91 -0.33 -8.00 9.56
N ALA A 92 0.43 -8.55 10.51
CA ALA A 92 1.06 -7.74 11.55
C ALA A 92 1.94 -6.62 10.96
N LYS A 93 2.78 -6.96 9.97
CA LYS A 93 3.65 -6.00 9.27
C LYS A 93 2.86 -4.88 8.59
N ALA A 94 1.77 -5.21 7.89
CA ALA A 94 0.91 -4.20 7.28
C ALA A 94 0.29 -3.26 8.32
N ARG A 95 -0.11 -3.78 9.48
CA ARG A 95 -0.64 -2.94 10.57
C ARG A 95 0.43 -2.01 11.16
N ASP A 96 1.65 -2.50 11.34
CA ASP A 96 2.77 -1.69 11.82
C ASP A 96 3.11 -0.58 10.83
N ALA A 97 3.23 -0.90 9.54
CA ALA A 97 3.48 0.08 8.49
C ALA A 97 2.36 1.12 8.39
N MET A 98 1.09 0.68 8.49
CA MET A 98 -0.07 1.58 8.51
C MET A 98 -0.07 2.51 9.71
N ARG A 99 0.25 2.04 10.91
CA ARG A 99 0.36 2.90 12.10
C ARG A 99 1.42 3.98 11.93
N ALA A 100 2.60 3.61 11.44
CA ALA A 100 3.68 4.56 11.20
C ALA A 100 3.29 5.62 10.16
N TRP A 101 2.66 5.20 9.06
CA TRP A 101 2.14 6.12 8.04
C TRP A 101 1.06 7.06 8.59
N LEU A 102 0.06 6.54 9.31
CA LEU A 102 -1.05 7.35 9.83
C LEU A 102 -0.58 8.41 10.83
N ALA A 103 0.44 8.11 11.64
CA ALA A 103 1.03 9.06 12.57
C ALA A 103 1.65 10.27 11.82
N GLU A 104 2.49 10.01 10.83
CA GLU A 104 3.12 11.07 10.03
C GLU A 104 2.11 11.82 9.13
N ARG A 105 1.11 11.10 8.61
CA ARG A 105 0.00 11.69 7.86
C ARG A 105 -0.78 12.70 8.70
N ALA A 106 -1.08 12.37 9.95
CA ALA A 106 -1.83 13.23 10.86
C ALA A 106 -1.05 14.50 11.25
N ALA A 107 0.28 14.43 11.29
CA ALA A 107 1.13 15.57 11.61
C ALA A 107 1.21 16.64 10.49
N ARG A 108 0.68 16.35 9.29
CA ARG A 108 0.78 17.22 8.11
C ARG A 108 -0.61 17.66 7.65
N PRO A 109 -0.99 18.95 7.78
CA PRO A 109 -2.35 19.41 7.48
C PRO A 109 -2.89 18.99 6.10
N ALA A 110 -2.09 19.20 5.04
CA ALA A 110 -2.47 18.84 3.67
C ALA A 110 -2.80 17.33 3.51
N HIS A 111 -2.14 16.46 4.27
CA HIS A 111 -2.42 15.04 4.26
C HIS A 111 -3.55 14.66 5.23
N ALA A 112 -3.59 15.28 6.41
CA ALA A 112 -4.58 15.03 7.45
C ALA A 112 -6.01 15.26 6.93
N GLU A 113 -6.22 16.33 6.18
CA GLU A 113 -7.51 16.74 5.60
C GLU A 113 -7.89 15.96 4.34
N SER A 114 -6.96 15.20 3.76
CA SER A 114 -7.26 14.43 2.56
C SER A 114 -8.31 13.35 2.84
N PRO A 115 -9.29 13.13 1.92
CA PRO A 115 -10.21 12.01 2.05
C PRO A 115 -9.54 10.66 1.73
N PHE A 116 -8.38 10.68 1.05
CA PHE A 116 -7.66 9.47 0.65
C PHE A 116 -6.73 8.98 1.76
N LEU A 117 -6.57 7.66 1.84
CA LEU A 117 -5.65 7.02 2.77
C LEU A 117 -4.19 7.33 2.41
N PHE A 118 -3.89 7.40 1.11
CA PHE A 118 -2.56 7.66 0.57
C PHE A 118 -2.57 8.85 -0.40
N PRO A 119 -2.75 10.10 0.08
CA PRO A 119 -2.70 11.30 -0.75
C PRO A 119 -1.41 11.39 -1.57
N ALA A 120 -1.50 12.08 -2.71
CA ALA A 120 -0.33 12.55 -3.43
C ALA A 120 0.23 13.80 -2.73
N SER A 121 1.55 13.92 -2.75
CA SER A 121 2.23 15.17 -2.39
C SER A 121 2.16 16.08 -3.61
N SER A 122 1.07 16.84 -3.72
CA SER A 122 0.99 17.93 -4.68
C SER A 122 1.58 19.17 -4.01
N ASP A 123 2.62 19.75 -4.61
CA ASP A 123 2.97 21.15 -4.39
C ASP A 123 1.86 22.06 -4.93
#